data_AF-A0A418EIQ3-F1
#
_entry.id   AF-A0A418EIQ3-F1
#
_cell.length_a   1.000
_cell.length_b   1.000
_cell.length_c   1.000
_cell.angle_alpha   90.00
_cell.angle_beta   90.00
_cell.angle_gamma   90.00
#
_symmetry.space_group_name_H-M   'P 1'
#
loop_
_entity.id
_entity.type
_entity.pdbx_description
1 polymer ?
#
loop_
_entity_poly.entity_id
_entity_poly.type
_entity_poly.pdbx_seq_one_letter_code
_entity_poly.pdbx_strand_id
1 'polypeptide(L)'
;MKMLLRVALLLLSWMEPSLLHASDMHEASILLSRPPKLAPSPSNGGCVRSAMSFKVTRSTLIQLEDQRQTELVARWISAHPPLASGRMKGDDDDDDAVFYPEVDNPWMTNKPSLDMDQLCRDVVGLDAAVASDVAVFRRKIEQVHRAADASVVAYMSAAAMFTEASYDLEEMVELSLENEQDIDEEDGLPPLPWYRRAFACVDSTILGARDRSGRSFRHVQLDESNELHQSRWRRTRGMAEYARRRRQLMEAQVDMDELHAFKTKVTEQFLTVLDKSEREKTAVLRRHLGDDTSMM
;
A
#
# COMPACT_ATOMS: atom_id res chain seq x y z
N MET A 1 -12.92 -12.55 4.07
CA MET A 1 -12.39 -13.93 3.96
C MET A 1 -13.44 -15.04 3.99
N LYS A 2 -14.35 -15.15 4.98
CA LYS A 2 -15.33 -16.27 5.04
C LYS A 2 -16.17 -16.48 3.78
N MET A 3 -16.62 -15.39 3.15
CA MET A 3 -17.39 -15.46 1.89
C MET A 3 -16.55 -15.99 0.72
N LEU A 4 -15.25 -15.65 0.66
CA LEU A 4 -14.36 -16.18 -0.37
C LEU A 4 -14.18 -17.69 -0.24
N LEU A 5 -14.04 -18.20 0.98
CA LEU A 5 -13.95 -19.64 1.25
C LEU A 5 -15.25 -20.37 0.87
N ARG A 6 -16.40 -19.77 1.17
CA ARG A 6 -17.70 -20.31 0.76
C ARG A 6 -17.88 -20.37 -0.75
N VAL A 7 -17.44 -19.32 -1.46
CA VAL A 7 -17.46 -19.29 -2.92
C VAL A 7 -16.46 -20.30 -3.49
N ALA A 8 -15.27 -20.44 -2.91
CA ALA A 8 -14.29 -21.45 -3.33
C ALA A 8 -14.82 -22.87 -3.16
N LEU A 9 -15.46 -23.18 -2.03
CA LEU A 9 -16.10 -24.49 -1.80
C LEU A 9 -17.24 -24.77 -2.79
N LEU A 10 -18.02 -23.75 -3.12
CA LEU A 10 -19.06 -23.87 -4.15
C LEU A 10 -18.44 -24.18 -5.52
N LEU A 11 -17.40 -23.46 -5.92
CA LEU A 11 -16.70 -23.71 -7.20
C LEU A 11 -16.09 -25.11 -7.25
N LEU A 12 -15.46 -25.55 -6.15
CA LEU A 12 -14.93 -26.91 -6.04
C LEU A 12 -16.03 -27.96 -6.14
N SER A 13 -17.19 -27.75 -5.51
CA SER A 13 -18.32 -28.69 -5.62
C SER A 13 -18.88 -28.80 -7.04
N TRP A 14 -18.76 -27.73 -7.85
CA TRP A 14 -19.17 -27.76 -9.25
C TRP A 14 -18.14 -28.43 -10.15
N MET A 15 -16.86 -28.31 -9.78
CA MET A 15 -15.75 -28.89 -10.53
C MET A 15 -15.43 -30.32 -10.10
N GLU A 16 -15.96 -30.78 -8.96
CA GLU A 16 -15.76 -32.11 -8.37
C GLU A 16 -15.87 -33.25 -9.38
N PRO A 17 -16.94 -33.38 -10.20
CA PRO A 17 -17.02 -34.47 -11.18
C PRO A 17 -15.91 -34.37 -12.23
N SER A 18 -15.51 -33.18 -12.67
CA SER A 18 -14.43 -33.02 -13.64
C SER A 18 -13.04 -33.24 -13.03
N LEU A 19 -12.86 -32.88 -11.75
CA LEU A 19 -11.61 -33.10 -11.01
C LEU A 19 -11.41 -34.58 -10.68
N LEU A 20 -12.47 -35.32 -10.37
CA LEU A 20 -12.40 -36.76 -10.11
C LEU A 20 -12.12 -37.60 -11.36
N HIS A 21 -12.40 -37.07 -12.56
CA HIS A 21 -12.06 -37.71 -13.84
C HIS A 21 -10.68 -37.29 -14.37
N ALA A 22 -9.99 -36.34 -13.72
CA ALA A 22 -8.65 -35.97 -14.11
C ALA A 22 -7.68 -37.12 -13.81
N SER A 23 -6.89 -37.51 -14.81
CA SER A 23 -5.98 -38.65 -14.72
C SER A 23 -4.70 -38.33 -13.96
N ASP A 24 -4.28 -37.06 -13.97
CA ASP A 24 -3.06 -36.59 -13.33
C ASP A 24 -3.21 -35.21 -12.67
N MET A 25 -2.20 -34.84 -11.88
CA MET A 25 -2.14 -33.55 -11.18
C MET A 25 -2.04 -32.36 -12.15
N HIS A 26 -1.51 -32.59 -13.35
CA HIS A 26 -1.34 -31.56 -14.37
C HIS A 26 -2.69 -31.17 -15.00
N GLU A 27 -3.48 -32.15 -15.39
CA GLU A 27 -4.83 -32.04 -15.92
C GLU A 27 -5.77 -31.38 -14.91
N ALA A 28 -5.69 -31.77 -13.63
CA ALA A 28 -6.42 -31.11 -12.55
C ALA A 28 -6.04 -29.61 -12.41
N SER A 29 -4.75 -29.27 -12.52
CA SER A 29 -4.29 -27.87 -12.47
C SER A 29 -4.77 -27.03 -13.66
N ILE A 30 -4.85 -27.63 -14.85
CA ILE A 30 -5.39 -27.00 -16.06
C ILE A 30 -6.89 -26.74 -15.92
N LEU A 31 -7.63 -27.67 -15.29
CA LEU A 31 -9.06 -27.48 -15.01
C LEU A 31 -9.32 -26.33 -14.04
N LEU A 32 -8.52 -26.22 -12.97
CA LEU A 32 -8.63 -25.15 -11.97
C LEU A 32 -8.22 -23.76 -12.47
N SER A 33 -7.29 -23.69 -13.43
CA SER A 33 -6.81 -22.42 -14.00
C SER A 33 -7.72 -21.87 -15.11
N ARG A 34 -8.59 -22.70 -15.68
CA ARG A 34 -9.59 -22.26 -16.66
C ARG A 34 -10.78 -21.63 -15.94
N PRO A 35 -11.33 -20.50 -16.43
CA PRO A 35 -12.56 -19.96 -15.88
C PRO A 35 -13.64 -21.04 -15.99
N PRO A 36 -14.29 -21.43 -14.88
CA PRO A 36 -15.28 -22.49 -14.91
C PRO A 36 -16.36 -22.08 -15.89
N LYS A 37 -16.66 -22.96 -16.87
CA LYS A 37 -17.81 -22.77 -17.77
C LYS A 37 -19.06 -22.93 -16.94
N LEU A 38 -19.45 -21.86 -16.25
CA LEU A 38 -20.65 -21.79 -15.45
C LEU A 38 -21.83 -22.17 -16.35
N ALA A 39 -22.55 -23.22 -15.98
CA ALA A 39 -23.78 -23.58 -16.65
C ALA A 39 -24.71 -22.35 -16.69
N PRO A 40 -25.33 -22.05 -17.84
CA PRO A 40 -26.18 -20.87 -17.94
C PRO A 40 -27.48 -21.12 -17.17
N SER A 41 -27.89 -20.13 -16.35
CA SER A 41 -29.27 -19.81 -15.90
C SER A 41 -29.43 -19.74 -14.36
N PRO A 42 -30.36 -18.91 -13.83
CA PRO A 42 -30.47 -17.47 -13.99
C PRO A 42 -30.53 -16.77 -12.61
N SER A 43 -30.30 -15.47 -12.59
CA SER A 43 -30.26 -14.59 -11.40
C SER A 43 -28.96 -14.62 -10.59
N ASN A 44 -28.32 -13.46 -10.49
CA ASN A 44 -27.11 -13.20 -9.72
C ASN A 44 -27.25 -13.52 -8.21
N GLY A 45 -28.46 -13.84 -7.73
CA GLY A 45 -28.74 -14.22 -6.34
C GLY A 45 -28.63 -15.72 -6.04
N GLY A 46 -28.64 -16.60 -7.04
CA GLY A 46 -28.58 -18.06 -6.85
C GLY A 46 -27.21 -18.54 -6.34
N CYS A 47 -26.13 -18.03 -6.92
CA CYS A 47 -24.75 -18.41 -6.58
C CYS A 47 -24.39 -18.01 -5.14
N VAL A 48 -24.79 -16.81 -4.70
CA VAL A 48 -24.54 -16.35 -3.33
C VAL A 48 -25.34 -17.17 -2.31
N ARG A 49 -26.59 -17.51 -2.63
CA ARG A 49 -27.42 -18.36 -1.75
C ARG A 49 -26.84 -19.77 -1.62
N SER A 50 -26.36 -20.35 -2.72
CA SER A 50 -25.67 -21.64 -2.72
C SER A 50 -24.33 -21.59 -1.99
N ALA A 51 -23.56 -20.49 -2.09
CA ALA A 51 -22.34 -20.33 -1.30
C ALA A 51 -22.64 -20.24 0.21
N MET A 52 -23.77 -19.63 0.58
CA MET A 52 -24.19 -19.49 1.98
C MET A 52 -24.63 -20.80 2.64
N SER A 53 -24.88 -21.87 1.87
CA SER A 53 -25.17 -23.21 2.43
C SER A 53 -23.93 -23.85 3.07
N PHE A 54 -22.73 -23.46 2.64
CA PHE A 54 -21.48 -23.96 3.20
C PHE A 54 -21.21 -23.34 4.58
N LYS A 55 -21.23 -24.20 5.60
CA LYS A 55 -21.03 -23.80 7.00
C LYS A 55 -19.56 -23.55 7.32
N VAL A 56 -19.06 -22.38 6.92
CA VAL A 56 -17.76 -21.87 7.35
C VAL A 56 -17.93 -21.04 8.63
N THR A 57 -17.52 -21.56 9.78
CA THR A 57 -17.57 -20.85 11.08
C THR A 57 -16.21 -20.24 11.41
N ARG A 58 -16.17 -19.35 12.42
CA ARG A 58 -14.88 -18.78 12.88
C ARG A 58 -14.05 -19.84 13.62
N SER A 59 -14.71 -20.69 14.40
CA SER A 59 -14.03 -21.74 15.20
C SER A 59 -13.36 -22.79 14.32
N THR A 60 -13.99 -23.22 13.22
CA THR A 60 -13.39 -24.20 12.30
C THR A 60 -12.17 -23.64 11.59
N LEU A 61 -12.18 -22.35 11.23
CA LEU A 61 -11.02 -21.71 10.60
C LEU A 61 -9.85 -21.55 11.57
N ILE A 62 -10.12 -21.26 12.84
CA ILE A 62 -9.08 -21.20 13.88
C ILE A 62 -8.46 -22.59 14.07
N GLN A 63 -9.30 -23.63 14.21
CA GLN A 63 -8.81 -25.00 14.36
C GLN A 63 -7.97 -25.48 13.17
N LEU A 64 -8.38 -25.15 11.93
CA LEU A 64 -7.61 -25.50 10.73
C LEU A 64 -6.28 -24.75 10.65
N GLU A 65 -6.25 -23.49 11.09
CA GLU A 65 -5.02 -22.71 11.12
C GLU A 65 -4.05 -23.23 12.20
N ASP A 66 -4.56 -23.61 13.37
CA ASP A 66 -3.78 -24.24 14.43
C ASP A 66 -3.20 -25.58 13.96
N GLN A 67 -4.00 -26.42 13.28
CA GLN A 67 -3.54 -27.67 12.66
C GLN A 67 -2.43 -27.42 11.63
N ARG A 68 -2.63 -26.45 10.72
CA ARG A 68 -1.63 -26.07 9.72
C ARG A 68 -0.31 -25.65 10.37
N GLN A 69 -0.36 -24.90 11.47
CA GLN A 69 0.84 -24.49 12.19
C GLN A 69 1.56 -25.68 12.81
N THR A 70 0.83 -26.62 13.42
CA THR A 70 1.43 -27.85 13.97
C THR A 70 2.06 -28.74 12.89
N GLU A 71 1.43 -28.88 11.72
CA GLU A 71 1.96 -29.65 10.60
C GLU A 71 3.19 -28.97 9.98
N LEU A 72 3.21 -27.64 9.89
CA LEU A 72 4.38 -26.91 9.42
C LEU A 72 5.57 -27.09 10.35
N VAL A 73 5.35 -27.08 11.66
CA VAL A 73 6.39 -27.38 12.66
C VAL A 73 6.87 -28.83 12.50
N ALA A 74 5.97 -29.80 12.37
CA ALA A 74 6.33 -31.20 12.14
C ALA A 74 7.14 -31.40 10.85
N ARG A 75 6.74 -30.74 9.75
CA ARG A 75 7.47 -30.77 8.47
C ARG A 75 8.82 -30.07 8.55
N TRP A 76 8.91 -28.98 9.31
CA TRP A 76 10.17 -28.27 9.52
C TRP A 76 11.15 -29.15 10.31
N ILE A 77 10.68 -29.82 11.36
CA ILE A 77 11.45 -30.81 12.14
C ILE A 77 11.87 -31.99 11.25
N SER A 78 10.99 -32.50 10.39
CA SER A 78 11.32 -33.64 9.51
C SER A 78 12.26 -33.25 8.37
N ALA A 79 12.20 -32.01 7.88
CA ALA A 79 13.05 -31.50 6.81
C ALA A 79 14.43 -31.04 7.32
N HIS A 80 14.53 -30.71 8.61
CA HIS A 80 15.77 -30.38 9.30
C HIS A 80 15.97 -31.34 10.47
N PRO A 81 16.23 -32.64 10.19
CA PRO A 81 16.70 -33.52 11.25
C PRO A 81 17.96 -32.88 11.85
N PRO A 82 18.09 -32.82 13.18
CA PRO A 82 19.31 -32.31 13.79
C PRO A 82 20.49 -33.09 13.21
N LEU A 83 21.51 -32.35 12.76
CA LEU A 83 22.76 -32.88 12.21
C LEU A 83 23.50 -33.71 13.28
N ALA A 84 22.99 -34.90 13.55
CA ALA A 84 23.72 -35.98 14.18
C ALA A 84 24.53 -36.65 13.06
N SER A 85 25.84 -36.37 13.11
CA SER A 85 26.95 -37.24 12.72
C SER A 85 26.64 -38.38 11.73
N GLY A 86 27.26 -38.30 10.56
CA GLY A 86 27.10 -39.25 9.45
C GLY A 86 27.08 -40.72 9.86
N ARG A 87 26.11 -41.45 9.32
CA ARG A 87 26.06 -42.91 9.37
C ARG A 87 26.23 -43.44 7.95
N MET A 88 27.41 -44.01 7.71
CA MET A 88 27.62 -45.00 6.65
C MET A 88 26.67 -46.17 6.89
N LYS A 89 26.13 -46.65 5.78
CA LYS A 89 25.32 -47.85 5.59
C LYS A 89 25.95 -49.07 6.27
N GLY A 90 25.15 -49.79 7.06
CA GLY A 90 25.49 -51.10 7.63
C GLY A 90 24.23 -51.67 8.27
N ASP A 91 23.76 -52.76 7.69
CA ASP A 91 22.58 -53.54 8.07
C ASP A 91 22.71 -54.16 9.47
N ASP A 92 21.58 -54.70 9.93
CA ASP A 92 21.34 -55.61 11.04
C ASP A 92 20.90 -55.01 12.39
N ASP A 93 19.99 -55.80 12.96
CA ASP A 93 19.04 -55.58 14.03
C ASP A 93 19.63 -55.18 15.39
N ASP A 94 18.70 -54.72 16.23
CA ASP A 94 18.69 -54.70 17.68
C ASP A 94 19.24 -53.45 18.42
N ASP A 95 18.31 -52.93 19.23
CA ASP A 95 18.43 -52.07 20.40
C ASP A 95 18.78 -50.58 20.23
N ASP A 96 17.73 -49.77 20.45
CA ASP A 96 17.71 -48.37 20.88
C ASP A 96 18.46 -48.16 22.21
N ALA A 97 19.74 -48.54 22.28
CA ALA A 97 20.67 -48.02 23.25
C ALA A 97 21.21 -46.69 22.70
N VAL A 98 20.55 -45.59 23.07
CA VAL A 98 21.14 -44.25 22.95
C VAL A 98 22.44 -44.26 23.73
N PHE A 99 23.54 -44.50 23.01
CA PHE A 99 24.89 -44.52 23.53
C PHE A 99 25.25 -43.08 23.90
N TYR A 100 24.94 -42.67 25.13
CA TYR A 100 25.65 -41.57 25.76
C TYR A 100 27.06 -42.09 26.03
N PRO A 101 28.11 -41.56 25.38
CA PRO A 101 29.44 -41.88 25.81
C PRO A 101 29.55 -41.34 27.24
N GLU A 102 29.63 -42.23 28.23
CA GLU A 102 30.12 -41.86 29.55
C GLU A 102 31.58 -41.43 29.35
N VAL A 103 31.76 -40.14 29.06
CA VAL A 103 33.08 -39.53 29.02
C VAL A 103 33.49 -39.35 30.47
N ASP A 104 34.05 -40.40 31.06
CA ASP A 104 34.91 -40.29 32.24
C ASP A 104 36.11 -39.41 31.82
N ASN A 105 35.94 -38.10 31.97
CA ASN A 105 36.93 -37.10 31.62
C ASN A 105 37.67 -36.70 32.92
N PRO A 106 38.93 -37.15 33.14
CA PRO A 106 39.68 -36.84 34.36
C PRO A 106 40.03 -35.35 34.52
N TRP A 107 39.67 -34.52 33.52
CA TRP A 107 40.04 -33.11 33.39
C TRP A 107 38.88 -32.13 33.68
N MET A 108 37.68 -32.62 34.01
CA MET A 108 36.51 -31.77 34.35
C MET A 108 36.47 -31.30 35.81
N THR A 109 37.39 -31.72 36.66
CA THR A 109 37.31 -31.49 38.13
C THR A 109 37.57 -30.05 38.58
N ASN A 110 38.00 -29.15 37.68
CA ASN A 110 38.33 -27.75 38.03
C ASN A 110 37.52 -26.69 37.27
N LYS A 111 36.46 -27.07 36.52
CA LYS A 111 35.50 -26.06 36.03
C LYS A 111 34.42 -25.87 37.11
N PRO A 112 34.14 -24.63 37.56
CA PRO A 112 33.02 -24.40 38.46
C PRO A 112 31.75 -24.97 37.80
N SER A 113 30.99 -25.77 38.55
CA SER A 113 29.74 -26.36 38.08
C SER A 113 28.89 -25.28 37.44
N LEU A 114 28.55 -25.46 36.17
CA LEU A 114 27.69 -24.55 35.42
C LEU A 114 26.36 -24.39 36.18
N ASP A 115 26.11 -23.19 36.72
CA ASP A 115 24.84 -22.89 37.39
C ASP A 115 23.76 -22.67 36.31
N MET A 116 23.11 -23.78 35.93
CA MET A 116 22.02 -23.80 34.95
C MET A 116 20.85 -22.92 35.36
N ASP A 117 20.58 -22.78 36.67
CA ASP A 117 19.47 -21.95 37.16
C ASP A 117 19.77 -20.46 36.98
N GLN A 118 21.03 -20.05 37.13
CA GLN A 118 21.47 -18.68 36.83
C GLN A 118 21.43 -18.38 35.33
N LEU A 119 21.93 -19.29 34.48
CA LEU A 119 21.85 -19.13 33.02
C LEU A 119 20.40 -19.01 32.53
N CYS A 120 19.51 -19.89 33.00
CA CYS A 120 18.09 -19.85 32.66
C CYS A 120 17.46 -18.51 33.09
N ARG A 121 17.77 -18.01 34.29
CA ARG A 121 17.27 -16.71 34.76
C ARG A 121 17.77 -15.54 33.90
N ASP A 122 19.04 -15.55 33.50
CA ASP A 122 19.62 -14.49 32.69
C ASP A 122 19.07 -14.47 31.26
N VAL A 123 18.87 -15.65 30.65
CA VAL A 123 18.23 -15.77 29.32
C VAL A 123 16.76 -15.35 29.37
N VAL A 124 16.00 -15.77 30.39
CA VAL A 124 14.61 -15.37 30.57
C VAL A 124 14.49 -13.85 30.80
N GLY A 125 15.43 -13.25 31.53
CA GLY A 125 15.49 -11.80 31.72
C GLY A 125 15.71 -11.05 30.41
N LEU A 126 16.61 -11.53 29.56
CA LEU A 126 16.84 -10.97 28.22
C LEU A 126 15.61 -11.14 27.32
N ASP A 127 14.96 -12.30 27.35
CA ASP A 127 13.73 -12.54 26.59
C ASP A 127 12.60 -11.59 26.99
N ALA A 128 12.44 -11.34 28.29
CA ALA A 128 11.44 -10.39 28.80
C ALA A 128 11.73 -8.95 28.35
N ALA A 129 13.00 -8.53 28.37
CA ALA A 129 13.41 -7.21 27.89
C ALA A 129 13.17 -7.05 26.37
N VAL A 130 13.57 -8.05 25.58
CA VAL A 130 13.34 -8.06 24.12
C VAL A 130 11.85 -8.07 23.80
N ALA A 131 11.04 -8.84 24.53
CA ALA A 131 9.59 -8.86 24.33
C ALA A 131 8.95 -7.48 24.59
N SER A 132 9.42 -6.77 25.62
CA SER A 132 9.00 -5.39 25.90
C SER A 132 9.37 -4.43 24.75
N ASP A 133 10.62 -4.48 24.29
CA ASP A 133 11.09 -3.63 23.19
C ASP A 133 10.35 -3.92 21.88
N VAL A 134 10.15 -5.20 21.55
CA VAL A 134 9.37 -5.64 20.39
C VAL A 134 7.93 -5.12 20.47
N ALA A 135 7.30 -5.13 21.64
CA ALA A 135 5.95 -4.59 21.81
C ALA A 135 5.90 -3.08 21.54
N VAL A 136 6.90 -2.32 21.99
CA VAL A 136 7.02 -0.87 21.73
C VAL A 136 7.24 -0.61 20.25
N PHE A 137 8.19 -1.30 19.61
CA PHE A 137 8.47 -1.14 18.19
C PHE A 137 7.28 -1.53 17.32
N ARG A 138 6.59 -2.62 17.65
CA ARG A 138 5.37 -3.03 16.94
C ARG A 138 4.32 -1.94 16.96
N ARG A 139 4.05 -1.34 18.13
CA ARG A 139 3.10 -0.23 18.25
C ARG A 139 3.53 0.98 17.43
N LYS A 140 4.81 1.32 17.47
CA LYS A 140 5.37 2.45 16.71
C LYS A 140 5.29 2.22 15.20
N ILE A 141 5.65 1.03 14.73
CA ILE A 141 5.56 0.61 13.32
C ILE A 141 4.10 0.66 12.86
N GLU A 142 3.16 0.13 13.64
CA GLU A 142 1.73 0.21 13.31
C GLU A 142 1.22 1.66 13.21
N GLN A 143 1.63 2.53 14.13
CA GLN A 143 1.27 3.96 14.08
C GLN A 143 1.82 4.64 12.83
N VAL A 144 3.09 4.40 12.52
CA VAL A 144 3.75 4.98 11.33
C VAL A 144 3.14 4.44 10.05
N HIS A 145 2.80 3.16 9.99
CA HIS A 145 2.09 2.59 8.84
C HIS A 145 0.74 3.27 8.61
N ARG A 146 -0.08 3.46 9.65
CA ARG A 146 -1.36 4.16 9.51
C ARG A 146 -1.18 5.62 9.08
N ALA A 147 -0.16 6.30 9.61
CA ALA A 147 0.15 7.67 9.22
C ALA A 147 0.60 7.75 7.74
N ALA A 148 1.45 6.83 7.30
CA ALA A 148 1.90 6.73 5.90
C ALA A 148 0.74 6.42 4.94
N ASP A 149 -0.15 5.49 5.30
CA ASP A 149 -1.34 5.21 4.47
C ASP A 149 -2.24 6.44 4.37
N ALA A 150 -2.41 7.19 5.47
CA ALA A 150 -3.18 8.43 5.48
C ALA A 150 -2.52 9.54 4.63
N SER A 151 -1.19 9.68 4.66
CA SER A 151 -0.48 10.66 3.83
C SER A 151 -0.55 10.32 2.35
N VAL A 152 -0.52 9.04 1.97
CA VAL A 152 -0.74 8.62 0.58
C VAL A 152 -2.14 9.00 0.11
N VAL A 153 -3.17 8.77 0.93
CA VAL A 153 -4.54 9.21 0.60
C VAL A 153 -4.61 10.74 0.47
N ALA A 154 -3.96 11.48 1.37
CA ALA A 154 -3.93 12.95 1.31
C ALA A 154 -3.25 13.43 0.02
N TYR A 155 -2.10 12.85 -0.34
CA TYR A 155 -1.40 13.14 -1.59
C TYR A 155 -2.26 12.84 -2.82
N MET A 156 -2.92 11.67 -2.88
CA MET A 156 -3.81 11.33 -4.00
C MET A 156 -4.98 12.31 -4.11
N SER A 157 -5.55 12.74 -2.98
CA SER A 157 -6.62 13.74 -2.97
C SER A 157 -6.13 15.11 -3.45
N ALA A 158 -4.93 15.53 -3.03
CA ALA A 158 -4.30 16.77 -3.46
C ALA A 158 -3.95 16.73 -4.95
N ALA A 159 -3.50 15.59 -5.45
CA ALA A 159 -3.21 15.38 -6.87
C ALA A 159 -4.49 15.49 -7.71
N ALA A 160 -5.58 14.86 -7.28
CA ALA A 160 -6.87 14.97 -7.95
C ALA A 160 -7.38 16.42 -8.01
N MET A 161 -7.32 17.14 -6.87
CA MET A 161 -7.72 18.55 -6.82
C MET A 161 -6.80 19.46 -7.66
N PHE A 162 -5.51 19.13 -7.77
CA PHE A 162 -4.58 19.84 -8.63
C PHE A 162 -4.89 19.59 -10.11
N THR A 163 -5.19 18.35 -10.50
CA THR A 163 -5.57 18.02 -11.88
C THR A 163 -6.87 18.70 -12.28
N GLU A 164 -7.88 18.72 -11.40
CA GLU A 164 -9.13 19.44 -11.63
C GLU A 164 -8.86 20.94 -11.84
N ALA A 165 -8.10 21.57 -10.94
CA ALA A 165 -7.73 22.98 -11.08
C ALA A 165 -6.85 23.27 -12.31
N SER A 166 -6.12 22.28 -12.82
CA SER A 166 -5.36 22.42 -14.07
C SER A 166 -6.28 22.41 -15.30
N TYR A 167 -7.28 21.53 -15.32
CA TYR A 167 -8.27 21.49 -16.40
C TYR A 167 -9.13 22.76 -16.41
N ASP A 168 -9.59 23.22 -15.24
CA ASP A 168 -10.35 24.48 -15.13
C ASP A 168 -9.54 25.69 -15.63
N LEU A 169 -8.23 25.70 -15.39
CA LEU A 169 -7.35 26.76 -15.87
C LEU A 169 -7.16 26.68 -17.39
N GLU A 170 -7.00 25.47 -17.93
CA GLU A 170 -6.85 25.20 -19.36
C GLU A 170 -8.11 25.63 -20.13
N GLU A 171 -9.30 25.23 -19.68
CA GLU A 171 -10.59 25.65 -20.25
C GLU A 171 -10.73 27.18 -20.26
N MET A 172 -10.36 27.85 -19.16
CA MET A 172 -10.39 29.33 -19.12
C MET A 172 -9.39 29.99 -20.08
N VAL A 173 -8.25 29.35 -20.36
CA VAL A 173 -7.28 29.85 -21.34
C VAL A 173 -7.80 29.64 -22.76
N GLU A 174 -8.38 28.48 -23.06
CA GLU A 174 -9.00 28.18 -24.35
C GLU A 174 -10.15 29.14 -24.68
N LEU A 175 -11.10 29.34 -23.74
CA LEU A 175 -12.19 30.31 -23.90
C LEU A 175 -11.70 31.76 -24.04
N SER A 176 -10.51 32.08 -23.51
CA SER A 176 -9.91 33.40 -23.71
C SER A 176 -9.31 33.56 -25.10
N LEU A 177 -8.77 32.50 -25.69
CA LEU A 177 -8.21 32.50 -27.05
C LEU A 177 -9.29 32.50 -28.13
N GLU A 178 -10.39 31.77 -27.92
CA GLU A 178 -11.56 31.78 -28.82
C GLU A 178 -12.20 33.18 -28.87
N ASN A 179 -12.41 33.81 -27.71
CA ASN A 179 -12.92 35.19 -27.65
C ASN A 179 -11.98 36.21 -28.32
N GLU A 180 -10.66 35.99 -28.30
CA GLU A 180 -9.70 36.88 -28.99
C GLU A 180 -9.76 36.67 -30.53
N GLN A 181 -10.00 35.45 -31.01
CA GLN A 181 -10.20 35.16 -32.43
C GLN A 181 -11.53 35.67 -32.97
N ASP A 182 -12.62 35.56 -32.22
CA ASP A 182 -13.94 36.06 -32.63
C ASP A 182 -13.96 37.59 -32.81
N ILE A 183 -13.16 38.32 -32.02
CA ILE A 183 -12.98 39.78 -32.17
C ILE A 183 -12.26 40.11 -33.49
N ASP A 184 -11.25 39.33 -33.87
CA ASP A 184 -10.50 39.52 -35.12
C ASP A 184 -11.34 39.15 -36.37
N GLU A 185 -12.32 38.24 -36.25
CA GLU A 185 -13.24 37.89 -37.34
C GLU A 185 -14.40 38.91 -37.51
N GLU A 186 -14.84 39.58 -36.44
CA GLU A 186 -15.88 40.62 -36.50
C GLU A 186 -15.34 41.97 -37.04
N ASP A 187 -14.03 42.19 -36.98
CA ASP A 187 -13.32 43.36 -37.53
C ASP A 187 -13.09 43.33 -39.07
N GLY A 188 -13.73 42.38 -39.78
CA GLY A 188 -13.79 42.34 -41.24
C GLY A 188 -14.57 43.49 -41.92
N LEU A 189 -14.99 44.50 -41.15
CA LEU A 189 -15.57 45.73 -41.67
C LEU A 189 -14.45 46.71 -42.08
N PRO A 190 -14.53 47.33 -43.27
CA PRO A 190 -13.48 48.22 -43.74
C PRO A 190 -13.22 49.35 -42.72
N PRO A 191 -11.94 49.67 -42.41
CA PRO A 191 -11.60 50.66 -41.40
C PRO A 191 -12.31 51.97 -41.71
N LEU A 192 -13.12 52.43 -40.76
CA LEU A 192 -13.86 53.68 -40.89
C LEU A 192 -12.89 54.81 -41.30
N PRO A 193 -13.24 55.61 -42.32
CA PRO A 193 -12.34 56.62 -42.83
C PRO A 193 -11.95 57.61 -41.72
N TRP A 194 -10.70 58.09 -41.76
CA TRP A 194 -10.04 58.82 -40.66
C TRP A 194 -10.85 59.99 -40.09
N TYR A 195 -11.68 60.64 -40.91
CA TYR A 195 -12.54 61.73 -40.48
C TYR A 195 -13.64 61.26 -39.50
N ARG A 196 -14.19 60.05 -39.65
CA ARG A 196 -15.16 59.51 -38.67
C ARG A 196 -14.50 59.20 -37.32
N ARG A 197 -13.22 58.81 -37.30
CA ARG A 197 -12.45 58.61 -36.06
C ARG A 197 -12.10 59.94 -35.39
N ALA A 198 -11.75 60.97 -36.16
CA ALA A 198 -11.45 62.30 -35.66
C ALA A 198 -12.67 63.01 -35.05
N PHE A 199 -13.88 62.72 -35.56
CA PHE A 199 -15.14 63.29 -35.05
C PHE A 199 -15.97 62.33 -34.17
N ALA A 200 -15.49 61.11 -33.88
CA ALA A 200 -16.18 60.14 -33.02
C ALA A 200 -16.39 60.64 -31.58
N CYS A 201 -15.56 61.59 -31.13
CA CYS A 201 -15.73 62.25 -29.83
C CYS A 201 -16.82 63.34 -29.82
N VAL A 202 -17.36 63.71 -30.99
CA VAL A 202 -18.30 64.84 -31.16
C VAL A 202 -19.72 64.36 -31.46
N ASP A 203 -19.91 63.17 -32.05
CA ASP A 203 -21.23 62.70 -32.52
C ASP A 203 -22.03 61.83 -31.53
N SER A 204 -21.49 61.43 -30.37
CA SER A 204 -22.20 60.55 -29.44
C SER A 204 -23.34 61.21 -28.64
N THR A 205 -23.48 62.54 -28.71
CA THR A 205 -24.53 63.29 -28.00
C THR A 205 -25.59 63.92 -28.89
N ILE A 206 -25.36 64.08 -30.20
CA ILE A 206 -26.23 64.92 -31.05
C ILE A 206 -27.20 64.09 -31.91
N LEU A 207 -26.86 62.85 -32.25
CA LEU A 207 -27.80 61.91 -32.86
C LEU A 207 -27.81 60.68 -31.98
N GLY A 208 -28.99 60.32 -31.45
CA GLY A 208 -29.21 59.09 -30.71
C GLY A 208 -28.96 57.86 -31.58
N ALA A 209 -27.68 57.58 -31.84
CA ALA A 209 -27.18 56.40 -32.52
C ALA A 209 -27.41 55.21 -31.59
N ARG A 210 -28.64 54.71 -31.67
CA ARG A 210 -28.99 53.37 -31.26
C ARG A 210 -28.39 52.43 -32.28
N ASP A 211 -27.72 51.38 -31.83
CA ASP A 211 -27.45 50.26 -32.69
C ASP A 211 -28.75 49.65 -33.23
N ARG A 212 -28.66 48.78 -34.24
CA ARG A 212 -29.81 48.03 -34.79
C ARG A 212 -30.61 47.27 -33.70
N SER A 213 -30.04 47.10 -32.52
CA SER A 213 -30.63 46.49 -31.31
C SER A 213 -31.35 47.49 -30.37
N GLY A 214 -31.32 48.80 -30.64
CA GLY A 214 -32.00 49.82 -29.84
C GLY A 214 -31.24 50.28 -28.58
N ARG A 215 -30.04 49.76 -28.31
CA ARG A 215 -29.21 50.14 -27.14
C ARG A 215 -28.39 51.39 -27.41
N SER A 216 -28.20 52.21 -26.38
CA SER A 216 -27.31 53.38 -26.44
C SER A 216 -25.85 52.92 -26.49
N PHE A 217 -25.06 53.53 -27.35
CA PHE A 217 -23.62 53.26 -27.50
C PHE A 217 -22.83 53.32 -26.18
N ARG A 218 -23.24 54.19 -25.24
CA ARG A 218 -22.63 54.26 -23.89
C ARG A 218 -22.91 53.01 -23.05
N HIS A 219 -24.07 52.37 -23.22
CA HIS A 219 -24.40 51.14 -22.51
C HIS A 219 -23.60 49.95 -23.05
N VAL A 220 -23.37 49.88 -24.37
CA VAL A 220 -22.56 48.82 -24.99
C VAL A 220 -21.10 48.89 -24.54
N GLN A 221 -20.49 50.08 -24.54
CA GLN A 221 -19.11 50.27 -24.04
C GLN A 221 -18.95 49.97 -22.53
N LEU A 222 -19.96 50.25 -21.71
CA LEU A 222 -19.95 49.92 -20.29
C LEU A 222 -20.09 48.41 -20.05
N ASP A 223 -20.93 47.72 -20.84
CA ASP A 223 -21.13 46.28 -20.74
C ASP A 223 -19.85 45.51 -21.17
N GLU A 224 -19.23 45.88 -22.30
CA GLU A 224 -17.96 45.28 -22.78
C GLU A 224 -16.80 45.47 -21.79
N SER A 225 -16.68 46.67 -21.20
CA SER A 225 -15.67 46.95 -20.17
C SER A 225 -15.88 46.08 -18.93
N ASN A 226 -17.13 45.85 -18.55
CA ASN A 226 -17.50 45.06 -17.38
C ASN A 226 -17.25 43.55 -17.62
N GLU A 227 -17.50 43.07 -18.84
CA GLU A 227 -17.21 41.69 -19.25
C GLU A 227 -15.70 41.41 -19.30
N LEU A 228 -14.90 42.30 -19.90
CA LEU A 228 -13.44 42.20 -19.88
C LEU A 228 -12.88 42.21 -18.45
N HIS A 229 -13.41 43.07 -17.59
CA HIS A 229 -13.02 43.10 -16.17
C HIS A 229 -13.38 41.80 -15.45
N GLN A 230 -14.56 41.24 -15.69
CA GLN A 230 -14.98 39.96 -15.10
C GLN A 230 -14.12 38.79 -15.60
N SER A 231 -13.82 38.72 -16.89
CA SER A 231 -12.96 37.68 -17.48
C SER A 231 -11.54 37.74 -16.91
N ARG A 232 -10.97 38.94 -16.74
CA ARG A 232 -9.67 39.13 -16.10
C ARG A 232 -9.68 38.74 -14.61
N TRP A 233 -10.77 39.04 -13.91
CA TRP A 233 -10.97 38.61 -12.51
C TRP A 233 -11.10 37.09 -12.37
N ARG A 234 -11.81 36.41 -13.28
CA ARG A 234 -11.91 34.94 -13.29
C ARG A 234 -10.56 34.29 -13.56
N ARG A 235 -9.80 34.77 -14.56
CA ARG A 235 -8.44 34.29 -14.86
C ARG A 235 -7.50 34.44 -13.67
N THR A 236 -7.46 35.61 -13.05
CA THR A 236 -6.60 35.85 -11.87
C THR A 236 -6.99 34.98 -10.68
N ARG A 237 -8.28 34.74 -10.47
CA ARG A 237 -8.79 33.82 -9.45
C ARG A 237 -8.40 32.36 -9.73
N GLY A 238 -8.56 31.88 -10.96
CA GLY A 238 -8.17 30.51 -11.34
C GLY A 238 -6.66 30.28 -11.25
N MET A 239 -5.85 31.26 -11.68
CA MET A 239 -4.40 31.22 -11.48
C MET A 239 -4.01 31.13 -10.00
N ALA A 240 -4.69 31.89 -9.13
CA ALA A 240 -4.46 31.85 -7.69
C ALA A 240 -4.88 30.50 -7.08
N GLU A 241 -5.99 29.93 -7.55
CA GLU A 241 -6.46 28.61 -7.12
C GLU A 241 -5.51 27.49 -7.56
N TYR A 242 -5.10 27.48 -8.83
CA TYR A 242 -4.07 26.57 -9.34
C TYR A 242 -2.78 26.65 -8.52
N ALA A 243 -2.27 27.86 -8.26
CA ALA A 243 -1.06 28.06 -7.46
C ALA A 243 -1.23 27.61 -5.99
N ARG A 244 -2.45 27.67 -5.45
CA ARG A 244 -2.77 27.15 -4.12
C ARG A 244 -2.80 25.62 -4.13
N ARG A 245 -3.50 24.99 -5.08
CA ARG A 245 -3.59 23.52 -5.20
C ARG A 245 -2.23 22.89 -5.47
N ARG A 246 -1.40 23.54 -6.30
CA ARG A 246 -0.01 23.13 -6.54
C ARG A 246 0.82 23.11 -5.26
N ARG A 247 0.69 24.13 -4.40
CA ARG A 247 1.38 24.17 -3.10
C ARG A 247 0.90 23.06 -2.18
N GLN A 248 -0.42 22.83 -2.12
CA GLN A 248 -1.00 21.74 -1.33
C GLN A 248 -0.50 20.35 -1.80
N LEU A 249 -0.36 20.14 -3.11
CA LEU A 249 0.21 18.91 -3.67
C LEU A 249 1.67 18.73 -3.25
N MET A 250 2.48 19.79 -3.35
CA MET A 250 3.89 19.75 -2.95
C MET A 250 4.04 19.47 -1.45
N GLU A 251 3.24 20.12 -0.60
CA GLU A 251 3.22 19.88 0.84
C GLU A 251 2.85 18.42 1.15
N ALA A 252 1.77 17.91 0.53
CA ALA A 252 1.34 16.53 0.73
C ALA A 252 2.37 15.51 0.22
N GLN A 253 3.13 15.84 -0.84
CA GLN A 253 4.22 15.01 -1.34
C GLN A 253 5.37 14.94 -0.32
N VAL A 254 5.79 16.08 0.22
CA VAL A 254 6.82 16.15 1.26
C VAL A 254 6.41 15.34 2.49
N ASP A 255 5.18 15.51 2.97
CA ASP A 255 4.66 14.77 4.13
C ASP A 255 4.68 13.25 3.88
N MET A 256 4.28 12.82 2.68
CA MET A 256 4.32 11.41 2.28
C MET A 256 5.75 10.87 2.27
N ASP A 257 6.69 11.59 1.65
CA ASP A 257 8.09 11.20 1.54
C ASP A 257 8.77 11.14 2.92
N GLU A 258 8.51 12.13 3.79
CA GLU A 258 9.02 12.17 5.16
C GLU A 258 8.52 10.99 5.99
N LEU A 259 7.23 10.65 5.89
CA LEU A 259 6.64 9.50 6.59
C LEU A 259 7.20 8.18 6.08
N HIS A 260 7.42 8.04 4.77
CA HIS A 260 8.09 6.88 4.19
C HIS A 260 9.54 6.76 4.67
N ALA A 261 10.30 7.84 4.68
CA ALA A 261 11.67 7.85 5.19
C ALA A 261 11.72 7.53 6.69
N PHE A 262 10.79 8.08 7.47
CA PHE A 262 10.68 7.79 8.90
C PHE A 262 10.36 6.32 9.16
N LYS A 263 9.43 5.76 8.39
CA LYS A 263 9.10 4.32 8.44
C LYS A 263 10.32 3.45 8.22
N THR A 264 11.09 3.72 7.18
CA THR A 264 12.32 2.97 6.87
C THR A 264 13.32 3.05 8.03
N LYS A 265 13.56 4.25 8.58
CA LYS A 265 14.46 4.43 9.74
C LYS A 265 13.98 3.67 10.98
N VAL A 266 12.67 3.67 11.26
CA VAL A 266 12.12 2.92 12.41
C VAL A 266 12.27 1.41 12.20
N THR A 267 12.09 0.91 10.99
CA THR A 267 12.31 -0.52 10.69
C THR A 267 13.78 -0.91 10.77
N GLU A 268 14.70 -0.06 10.32
CA GLU A 268 16.14 -0.28 10.48
C GLU A 268 16.54 -0.30 11.96
N GLN A 269 16.06 0.67 12.75
CA GLN A 269 16.29 0.69 14.20
C GLN A 269 15.79 -0.60 14.87
N PHE A 270 14.60 -1.08 14.49
CA PHE A 270 14.07 -2.34 15.02
C PHE A 270 14.98 -3.53 14.71
N LEU A 271 15.46 -3.66 13.46
CA LEU A 271 16.40 -4.72 13.08
C LEU A 271 17.71 -4.62 13.86
N THR A 272 18.26 -3.42 14.06
CA THR A 272 19.50 -3.25 14.85
C THR A 272 19.33 -3.66 16.32
N VAL A 273 18.15 -3.46 16.90
CA VAL A 273 17.84 -3.88 18.27
C VAL A 273 17.74 -5.40 18.35
N LEU A 274 17.11 -6.04 17.36
CA LEU A 274 17.06 -7.51 17.27
C LEU A 274 18.46 -8.11 17.14
N ASP A 275 19.28 -7.62 16.21
CA ASP A 275 20.68 -8.04 16.04
C ASP A 275 21.49 -7.87 17.33
N LYS A 276 21.32 -6.73 18.01
CA LYS A 276 22.01 -6.48 19.29
C LYS A 276 21.57 -7.48 20.35
N SER A 277 20.27 -7.76 20.45
CA SER A 277 19.75 -8.72 21.41
C SER A 277 20.23 -10.16 21.16
N GLU A 278 20.37 -10.54 19.89
CA GLU A 278 20.94 -11.84 19.50
C GLU A 278 22.43 -11.93 19.89
N ARG A 279 23.19 -10.86 19.66
CA ARG A 279 24.60 -10.76 20.10
C ARG A 279 24.73 -10.82 21.63
N GLU A 280 23.82 -10.20 22.36
CA GLU A 280 23.82 -10.25 23.82
C GLU A 280 23.49 -11.65 24.35
N LYS A 281 22.48 -12.33 23.77
CA LYS A 281 22.16 -13.73 24.11
C LYS A 281 23.34 -14.67 23.82
N THR A 282 23.94 -14.55 22.65
CA THR A 282 25.11 -15.37 22.28
C THR A 282 26.31 -15.07 23.17
N ALA A 283 26.51 -13.82 23.61
CA ALA A 283 27.56 -13.46 24.57
C ALA A 283 27.29 -14.05 25.97
N VAL A 284 26.05 -14.06 26.45
CA VAL A 284 25.67 -14.72 27.71
C VAL A 284 25.92 -16.23 27.61
N LEU A 285 25.48 -16.87 26.52
CA LEU A 285 25.74 -18.29 26.29
C LEU A 285 27.24 -18.59 26.27
N ARG A 286 28.07 -17.80 25.57
CA ARG A 286 29.54 -17.98 25.57
C ARG A 286 30.18 -17.79 26.94
N ARG A 287 29.72 -16.81 27.74
CA ARG A 287 30.22 -16.61 29.11
C ARG A 287 29.96 -17.81 30.02
N HIS A 288 28.82 -18.48 29.85
CA HIS A 288 28.46 -19.64 30.65
C HIS A 288 29.11 -20.93 30.11
N LEU A 289 29.12 -21.17 28.80
CA LEU A 289 29.70 -22.38 28.20
C LEU A 289 31.25 -22.36 28.10
N GLY A 290 31.87 -21.18 28.25
CA GLY A 290 33.30 -20.97 28.04
C GLY A 290 33.65 -20.77 26.56
N ASP A 291 34.66 -19.94 26.29
CA ASP A 291 35.19 -19.74 24.93
C ASP A 291 35.90 -21.02 24.47
N ASP A 292 35.23 -21.87 23.69
CA ASP A 292 35.87 -22.98 22.96
C ASP A 292 36.86 -22.48 21.88
N THR A 293 36.99 -21.17 21.70
CA THR A 293 37.98 -20.52 20.81
C THR A 293 39.37 -20.37 21.44
N SER A 294 39.58 -20.77 22.70
CA SER A 294 40.91 -20.84 23.34
C SER A 294 41.64 -22.18 23.09
N MET A 295 41.28 -22.91 22.04
CA MET A 295 42.04 -24.06 21.54
C MET A 295 42.49 -23.83 20.09
N MET A 296 43.50 -22.98 19.91
CA MET A 296 44.50 -23.10 18.85
C MET A 296 45.86 -22.69 19.39
#